data_AF-A0A6M0C858-F1
#
_entry.id   AF-A0A6M0C858-F1
#
_cell.length_a   1.000
_cell.length_b   1.000
_cell.length_c   1.000
_cell.angle_alpha   90.00
_cell.angle_beta   90.00
_cell.angle_gamma   90.00
#
_symmetry.space_group_name_H-M   'P 1'
#
loop_
_entity.id
_entity.type
_entity.pdbx_description
1 polymer ?
#
loop_
_entity_poly.entity_id
_entity_poly.type
_entity_poly.pdbx_seq_one_letter_code
_entity_poly.pdbx_strand_id
1 'polypeptide(L)'
;MAGLIKKFLVSTSIAAGMTALTGIPALAQIENPTVQGGEYKIYEAVDTDGDGIVDATKENSSADIVEVLKKVDGTPGGNIELFSDSEDSKYNTKIVEDTVCTLDFGFGCIIEAKTTTYDVTNFANANVTSISGMLGGKELTLSSLTAKDWFGDNLDTSYGADNLANTWFDQFLNAAGQNQLGLTNKQDAFYSFLGMNGFQRTSDANISYVDLVGKGDLKIGLAGHFDLKEFYSESPEFASIVALLPDGFQASEVVKYEYDGAIDYAFGFTATESGLVALDDGKSHTGNYEVSVPEPSS
;
A
#
# COMPACT_ATOMS: atom_id res chain seq x y z
N MET A 1 23.25 -8.37 -23.56
CA MET A 1 23.18 -7.28 -22.57
C MET A 1 22.55 -7.86 -21.33
N ALA A 2 23.33 -8.14 -20.30
CA ALA A 2 22.80 -8.51 -18.99
C ALA A 2 22.23 -7.22 -18.39
N GLY A 3 20.90 -7.10 -18.34
CA GLY A 3 20.23 -5.97 -17.71
C GLY A 3 20.62 -5.89 -16.24
N LEU A 4 20.88 -4.68 -15.75
CA LEU A 4 21.03 -4.43 -14.33
C LEU A 4 19.80 -5.00 -13.61
N ILE A 5 20.03 -5.98 -12.74
CA ILE A 5 19.03 -6.47 -11.79
C ILE A 5 18.75 -5.29 -10.86
N LYS A 6 17.65 -4.56 -11.08
CA LYS A 6 17.05 -3.73 -10.02
C LYS A 6 16.53 -4.72 -8.99
N LYS A 7 17.36 -5.02 -7.98
CA LYS A 7 16.91 -5.79 -6.82
C LYS A 7 15.84 -4.95 -6.14
N PHE A 8 14.59 -5.33 -6.33
CA PHE A 8 13.46 -4.76 -5.62
C PHE A 8 13.63 -5.14 -4.14
N LEU A 9 14.04 -4.18 -3.32
CA LEU A 9 14.28 -4.40 -1.89
C LEU A 9 12.98 -4.05 -1.18
N VAL A 10 12.06 -5.01 -1.18
CA VAL A 10 10.84 -4.88 -0.37
C VAL A 10 11.24 -4.87 1.10
N SER A 11 11.09 -3.72 1.75
CA SER A 11 11.11 -3.65 3.21
C SER A 11 9.76 -4.16 3.72
N THR A 12 9.74 -5.38 4.23
CA THR A 12 8.62 -5.91 5.02
C THR A 12 8.85 -5.60 6.50
N SER A 13 7.78 -5.39 7.26
CA SER A 13 7.89 -5.19 8.72
C SER A 13 8.56 -6.42 9.36
N ILE A 14 9.71 -6.21 10.02
CA ILE A 14 10.33 -7.23 10.88
C ILE A 14 9.92 -6.88 12.29
N ALA A 15 9.18 -7.77 12.96
CA ALA A 15 8.91 -7.66 14.39
C ALA A 15 10.24 -7.78 15.17
N ALA A 16 10.93 -6.65 15.36
CA ALA A 16 12.17 -6.58 16.10
C ALA A 16 11.85 -6.63 17.61
N GLY A 17 12.18 -7.76 18.23
CA GLY A 17 12.12 -7.90 19.69
C GLY A 17 12.95 -6.83 20.39
N MET A 18 12.30 -6.00 21.19
CA MET A 18 12.91 -4.91 21.94
C MET A 18 14.10 -5.41 22.77
N THR A 19 15.30 -4.90 22.48
CA THR A 19 16.46 -5.08 23.37
C THR A 19 17.16 -3.73 23.61
N ALA A 20 17.14 -3.32 24.88
CA ALA A 20 17.99 -2.34 25.57
C ALA A 20 18.18 -0.93 24.95
N LEU A 21 17.48 0.05 25.57
CA LEU A 21 17.78 1.48 25.53
C LEU A 21 19.25 1.76 25.90
N THR A 22 20.09 2.03 24.91
CA THR A 22 21.35 2.76 25.09
C THR A 22 21.35 3.94 24.13
N GLY A 23 21.28 5.16 24.70
CA GLY A 23 21.47 6.45 24.02
C GLY A 23 20.94 6.56 22.59
N ILE A 24 19.62 6.47 22.40
CA ILE A 24 19.01 6.79 21.11
C ILE A 24 19.27 8.27 20.85
N PRO A 25 19.91 8.68 19.73
CA PRO A 25 19.89 10.09 19.34
C PRO A 25 18.44 10.55 19.22
N ALA A 26 18.18 11.84 19.41
CA ALA A 26 16.84 12.41 19.38
C ALA A 26 16.05 11.86 18.18
N LEU A 27 14.84 11.33 18.43
CA LEU A 27 13.87 11.00 17.38
C LEU A 27 13.72 12.24 16.49
N ALA A 28 14.21 12.14 15.26
CA ALA A 28 14.01 13.19 14.27
C ALA A 28 12.64 12.95 13.64
N GLN A 29 11.78 13.95 13.72
CA GLN A 29 10.48 14.00 13.04
C GLN A 29 10.65 14.67 11.68
N ILE A 30 9.69 14.45 10.78
CA ILE A 30 9.66 15.18 9.51
C ILE A 30 9.39 16.67 9.77
N GLU A 31 10.27 17.51 9.22
CA GLU A 31 10.20 18.96 9.34
C GLU A 31 9.51 19.55 8.10
N ASN A 32 8.57 20.47 8.35
CA ASN A 32 7.80 21.17 7.34
C ASN A 32 7.14 20.23 6.30
N PRO A 33 6.46 19.16 6.73
CA PRO A 33 5.78 18.27 5.80
C PRO A 33 4.70 19.03 5.03
N THR A 34 4.63 18.77 3.73
CA THR A 34 3.62 19.33 2.84
C THR A 34 2.96 18.22 2.05
N VAL A 35 1.64 18.28 1.89
CA VAL A 35 0.90 17.37 1.02
C VAL A 35 0.63 18.06 -0.31
N GLN A 36 0.87 17.36 -1.41
CA GLN A 36 0.66 17.87 -2.77
C GLN A 36 0.20 16.75 -3.71
N GLY A 37 -0.51 17.11 -4.78
CA GLY A 37 -0.87 16.17 -5.85
C GLY A 37 -2.37 16.00 -6.02
N GLY A 38 -2.84 14.75 -5.95
CA GLY A 38 -4.25 14.37 -6.03
C GLY A 38 -5.04 14.64 -4.75
N GLU A 39 -6.18 13.96 -4.61
CA GLU A 39 -7.03 14.04 -3.42
C GLU A 39 -6.37 13.27 -2.25
N TYR A 40 -6.49 13.82 -1.04
CA TYR A 40 -6.02 13.20 0.20
C TYR A 40 -6.98 13.53 1.34
N LYS A 41 -6.95 12.70 2.39
CA LYS A 41 -7.62 13.01 3.67
C LYS A 41 -6.62 13.03 4.82
N ILE A 42 -6.86 13.94 5.76
CA ILE A 42 -6.11 13.99 7.02
C ILE A 42 -7.04 13.53 8.12
N TYR A 43 -6.58 12.56 8.91
CA TYR A 43 -7.27 12.10 10.10
C TYR A 43 -6.44 12.42 11.34
N GLU A 44 -7.03 13.12 12.30
CA GLU A 44 -6.42 13.34 13.61
C GLU A 44 -6.86 12.24 14.58
N ALA A 45 -5.97 11.82 15.48
CA ALA A 45 -6.34 10.97 16.58
C ALA A 45 -7.15 11.75 17.61
N VAL A 46 -8.22 11.14 18.12
CA VAL A 46 -9.12 11.74 19.11
C VAL A 46 -9.36 10.74 20.25
N ASP A 47 -9.57 11.30 21.44
CA ASP A 47 -10.02 10.59 22.63
C ASP A 47 -11.55 10.75 22.72
N THR A 48 -12.29 9.67 22.53
CA THR A 48 -13.75 9.71 22.48
C THR A 48 -14.44 9.60 23.83
N ASP A 49 -13.76 9.11 24.87
CA ASP A 49 -14.33 8.88 26.20
C ASP A 49 -13.80 9.83 27.29
N GLY A 50 -12.76 10.60 26.98
CA GLY A 50 -12.17 11.64 27.81
C GLY A 50 -11.21 11.11 28.89
N ASP A 51 -10.70 9.88 28.75
CA ASP A 51 -9.77 9.28 29.70
C ASP A 51 -8.31 9.73 29.52
N GLY A 52 -8.02 10.48 28.45
CA GLY A 52 -6.71 10.98 28.07
C GLY A 52 -5.94 10.08 27.11
N ILE A 53 -6.53 8.99 26.62
CA ILE A 53 -5.95 8.06 25.64
C ILE A 53 -6.72 8.21 24.33
N VAL A 54 -6.01 8.41 23.23
CA VAL A 54 -6.64 8.42 21.90
C VAL A 54 -7.06 7.01 21.51
N ASP A 55 -8.30 6.88 21.04
CA ASP A 55 -8.95 5.60 20.73
C ASP A 55 -9.61 5.58 19.34
N ALA A 56 -9.66 6.74 18.67
CA ALA A 56 -10.25 6.85 17.35
C ALA A 56 -9.48 7.82 16.45
N THR A 57 -9.78 7.75 15.15
CA THR A 57 -9.34 8.74 14.16
C THR A 57 -10.55 9.42 13.54
N LYS A 58 -10.40 10.71 13.24
CA LYS A 58 -11.46 11.54 12.66
C LYS A 58 -10.91 12.42 11.56
N GLU A 59 -11.61 12.45 10.43
CA GLU A 59 -11.26 13.36 9.33
C GLU A 59 -11.26 14.82 9.81
N ASN A 60 -10.13 15.49 9.63
CA ASN A 60 -9.95 16.91 9.90
C ASN A 60 -8.92 17.50 8.91
N SER A 61 -9.41 18.10 7.83
CA SER A 61 -8.58 18.74 6.79
C SER A 61 -7.77 19.95 7.28
N SER A 62 -8.01 20.44 8.50
CA SER A 62 -7.27 21.54 9.13
C SER A 62 -6.32 21.09 10.24
N ALA A 63 -6.18 19.78 10.46
CA ALA A 63 -5.25 19.25 11.46
C ALA A 63 -3.79 19.57 11.09
N ASP A 64 -2.96 19.74 12.11
CA ASP A 64 -1.52 19.99 11.92
C ASP A 64 -0.84 18.69 11.46
N ILE A 65 -0.30 18.70 10.25
CA ILE A 65 0.36 17.55 9.63
C ILE A 65 1.51 17.02 10.49
N VAL A 66 2.26 17.89 11.16
CA VAL A 66 3.37 17.47 12.05
C VAL A 66 2.83 16.70 13.25
N GLU A 67 1.69 17.13 13.80
CA GLU A 67 1.04 16.48 14.93
C GLU A 67 0.37 15.16 14.54
N VAL A 68 -0.13 15.05 13.31
CA VAL A 68 -0.69 13.81 12.76
C VAL A 68 0.40 12.78 12.50
N LEU A 69 1.55 13.19 11.95
CA LEU A 69 2.64 12.30 11.53
C LEU A 69 3.65 11.95 12.65
N LYS A 70 3.30 12.12 13.92
CA LYS A 70 4.12 11.70 15.06
C LYS A 70 3.43 10.59 15.85
N LYS A 71 4.23 9.85 16.60
CA LYS A 71 3.71 8.98 17.66
C LYS A 71 3.37 9.80 18.91
N VAL A 72 2.23 9.51 19.51
CA VAL A 72 1.79 9.99 20.83
C VAL A 72 1.78 8.78 21.76
N ASP A 73 2.69 8.73 22.73
CA ASP A 73 2.84 7.63 23.70
C ASP A 73 2.96 6.21 23.09
N GLY A 74 3.53 6.12 21.89
CA GLY A 74 3.71 4.86 21.16
C GLY A 74 2.56 4.51 20.20
N THR A 75 1.47 5.27 20.25
CA THR A 75 0.32 5.20 19.35
C THR A 75 0.44 6.22 18.21
N PRO A 76 -0.08 5.96 17.00
CA PRO A 76 -0.16 6.99 15.97
C PRO A 76 -0.92 8.25 16.43
N GLY A 77 -0.45 9.44 16.03
CA GLY A 77 -1.17 10.71 16.24
C GLY A 77 -2.33 10.95 15.25
N GLY A 78 -2.50 10.04 14.30
CA GLY A 78 -3.49 10.08 13.23
C GLY A 78 -2.96 9.36 11.99
N ASN A 79 -3.47 9.74 10.82
CA ASN A 79 -2.92 9.33 9.53
C ASN A 79 -3.28 10.31 8.41
N ILE A 80 -2.55 10.21 7.31
CA ILE A 80 -2.85 10.91 6.05
C ILE A 80 -3.04 9.86 4.96
N GLU A 81 -4.25 9.78 4.42
CA GLU A 81 -4.66 8.95 3.29
C GLU A 81 -4.23 9.65 2.00
N LEU A 82 -3.28 9.06 1.25
CA LEU A 82 -2.64 9.76 0.13
C LEU A 82 -3.50 9.76 -1.13
N PHE A 83 -4.35 8.78 -1.38
CA PHE A 83 -5.07 8.63 -2.64
C PHE A 83 -6.56 8.38 -2.41
N SER A 84 -7.20 9.31 -1.71
CA SER A 84 -8.56 9.11 -1.20
C SER A 84 -9.67 9.01 -2.24
N ASP A 85 -9.34 9.17 -3.53
CA ASP A 85 -10.22 8.93 -4.66
C ASP A 85 -9.78 7.72 -5.51
N SER A 86 -8.91 6.85 -4.99
CA SER A 86 -8.38 5.67 -5.68
C SER A 86 -9.48 4.70 -6.11
N GLU A 87 -10.60 4.68 -5.40
CA GLU A 87 -11.76 3.84 -5.68
C GLU A 87 -12.86 4.54 -6.48
N ASP A 88 -12.63 5.77 -6.95
CA ASP A 88 -13.51 6.41 -7.90
C ASP A 88 -13.55 5.57 -9.19
N SER A 89 -14.77 5.32 -9.66
CA SER A 89 -15.08 4.66 -10.93
C SER A 89 -14.25 5.13 -12.13
N LYS A 90 -13.74 6.37 -12.12
CA LYS A 90 -12.86 6.89 -13.18
C LYS A 90 -11.54 6.11 -13.30
N TYR A 91 -11.05 5.48 -12.22
CA TYR A 91 -9.82 4.68 -12.21
C TYR A 91 -10.06 3.17 -12.33
N ASN A 92 -11.32 2.73 -12.40
CA ASN A 92 -11.66 1.32 -12.50
C ASN A 92 -10.96 0.67 -13.70
N THR A 93 -10.40 -0.52 -13.45
CA THR A 93 -9.89 -1.42 -14.48
C THR A 93 -11.01 -1.73 -15.47
N LYS A 94 -10.78 -1.45 -16.75
CA LYS A 94 -11.73 -1.81 -17.81
C LYS A 94 -11.39 -3.19 -18.32
N ILE A 95 -12.30 -4.13 -18.12
CA ILE A 95 -12.17 -5.49 -18.61
C ILE A 95 -12.78 -5.55 -20.01
N VAL A 96 -11.94 -5.88 -21.00
CA VAL A 96 -12.35 -6.03 -22.40
C VAL A 96 -12.20 -7.48 -22.79
N GLU A 97 -13.31 -8.16 -23.10
CA GLU A 97 -13.29 -9.46 -23.75
C GLU A 97 -13.31 -9.26 -25.27
N ASP A 98 -12.27 -9.72 -25.95
CA ASP A 98 -12.18 -9.69 -27.41
C ASP A 98 -12.05 -11.10 -27.97
N THR A 99 -12.62 -11.31 -29.15
CA THR A 99 -12.50 -12.55 -29.91
C THR A 99 -11.46 -12.35 -31.00
N VAL A 100 -10.28 -12.91 -30.79
CA VAL A 100 -9.17 -12.80 -31.74
C VAL A 100 -9.17 -13.99 -32.68
N CYS A 101 -9.06 -13.72 -33.98
CA CYS A 101 -8.84 -14.78 -34.95
C CYS A 101 -7.38 -15.24 -34.92
N THR A 102 -7.15 -16.47 -34.46
CA THR A 102 -5.79 -17.03 -34.36
C THR A 102 -5.33 -17.68 -35.65
N LEU A 103 -6.27 -18.05 -36.54
CA LEU A 103 -5.99 -18.66 -37.84
C LEU A 103 -7.02 -18.21 -38.90
N ASP A 104 -6.54 -17.52 -39.93
CA ASP A 104 -7.30 -17.14 -41.13
C ASP A 104 -6.46 -17.44 -42.39
N PHE A 105 -6.99 -18.26 -43.30
CA PHE A 105 -6.38 -18.58 -44.60
C PHE A 105 -7.04 -17.83 -45.77
N GLY A 106 -7.73 -16.72 -45.50
CA GLY A 106 -8.42 -15.90 -46.50
C GLY A 106 -9.85 -16.36 -46.83
N PHE A 107 -10.45 -17.23 -46.01
CA PHE A 107 -11.83 -17.69 -46.14
C PHE A 107 -12.71 -17.37 -44.92
N GLY A 108 -12.21 -16.54 -44.00
CA GLY A 108 -12.85 -16.23 -42.73
C GLY A 108 -12.17 -16.94 -41.55
N CYS A 109 -12.54 -16.53 -40.34
CA CYS A 109 -11.88 -17.04 -39.14
C CYS A 109 -12.15 -18.53 -38.93
N ILE A 110 -11.07 -19.30 -38.76
CA ILE A 110 -11.14 -20.76 -38.57
C ILE A 110 -11.06 -21.12 -37.09
N ILE A 111 -10.22 -20.41 -36.34
CA ILE A 111 -10.09 -20.60 -34.89
C ILE A 111 -10.13 -19.24 -34.20
N GLU A 112 -11.20 -19.06 -33.44
CA GLU A 112 -11.40 -17.92 -32.54
C GLU A 112 -10.86 -18.25 -31.16
N ALA A 113 -10.11 -17.33 -30.58
CA ALA A 113 -9.74 -17.37 -29.18
C ALA A 113 -10.36 -16.17 -28.47
N LYS A 114 -11.02 -16.40 -27.34
CA LYS A 114 -11.38 -15.31 -26.44
C LYS A 114 -10.13 -14.86 -25.68
N THR A 115 -9.92 -13.56 -25.65
CA THR A 115 -8.86 -12.90 -24.89
C THR A 115 -9.49 -11.89 -23.95
N THR A 116 -8.94 -11.77 -22.76
CA THR A 116 -9.36 -10.77 -21.77
C THR A 116 -8.22 -9.80 -21.59
N THR A 117 -8.49 -8.51 -21.78
CA THR A 117 -7.53 -7.42 -21.55
C THR A 117 -8.00 -6.61 -20.35
N TYR A 118 -7.06 -6.21 -19.51
CA TYR A 118 -7.28 -5.36 -18.34
C TYR A 118 -6.68 -3.98 -18.60
N ASP A 119 -7.50 -3.03 -19.02
CA ASP A 119 -7.06 -1.66 -19.30
C ASP A 119 -7.02 -0.84 -18.00
N VAL A 120 -5.80 -0.51 -17.58
CA VAL A 120 -5.47 0.29 -16.39
C VAL A 120 -5.01 1.70 -16.74
N THR A 121 -5.25 2.18 -17.97
CA THR A 121 -4.72 3.45 -18.48
C THR A 121 -5.18 4.66 -17.67
N ASN A 122 -6.43 4.66 -17.18
CA ASN A 122 -6.90 5.78 -16.36
C ASN A 122 -6.15 5.85 -15.03
N PHE A 123 -5.94 4.70 -14.37
CA PHE A 123 -5.13 4.60 -13.15
C PHE A 123 -3.64 4.92 -13.42
N ALA A 124 -3.11 4.60 -14.61
CA ALA A 124 -1.76 4.98 -15.02
C ALA A 124 -1.54 6.50 -15.13
N ASN A 125 -2.63 7.27 -15.28
CA ASN A 125 -2.64 8.71 -15.41
C ASN A 125 -3.27 9.40 -14.20
N ALA A 126 -3.50 8.68 -13.11
CA ALA A 126 -3.92 9.27 -11.86
C ALA A 126 -2.89 10.30 -11.37
N ASN A 127 -3.37 11.34 -10.69
CA ASN A 127 -2.49 12.29 -10.03
C ASN A 127 -1.89 11.60 -8.80
N VAL A 128 -0.56 11.51 -8.75
CA VAL A 128 0.15 11.04 -7.55
C VAL A 128 0.01 12.08 -6.47
N THR A 129 -0.34 11.65 -5.28
CA THR A 129 -0.34 12.47 -4.08
C THR A 129 0.84 12.09 -3.21
N SER A 130 1.45 13.07 -2.57
CA SER A 130 2.68 12.88 -1.81
C SER A 130 2.76 13.77 -0.58
N ILE A 131 3.42 13.26 0.46
CA ILE A 131 3.95 14.03 1.58
C ILE A 131 5.44 14.23 1.33
N SER A 132 5.90 15.48 1.31
CA SER A 132 7.32 15.81 1.21
C SER A 132 7.77 16.70 2.36
N GLY A 133 8.99 16.48 2.86
CA GLY A 133 9.60 17.27 3.93
C GLY A 133 11.04 16.86 4.19
N MET A 134 11.65 17.46 5.23
CA MET A 134 13.02 17.14 5.63
C MET A 134 13.02 16.19 6.81
N LEU A 135 13.71 15.06 6.73
CA LEU A 135 13.90 14.13 7.83
C LEU A 135 15.39 13.88 8.03
N GLY A 136 15.92 14.20 9.22
CA GLY A 136 17.35 14.06 9.50
C GLY A 136 18.27 14.87 8.57
N GLY A 137 17.79 16.00 8.04
CA GLY A 137 18.53 16.83 7.08
C GLY A 137 18.55 16.31 5.65
N LYS A 138 17.80 15.24 5.35
CA LYS A 138 17.61 14.68 4.00
C LYS A 138 16.16 14.87 3.56
N GLU A 139 15.94 14.99 2.25
CA GLU A 139 14.58 15.05 1.70
C GLU A 139 13.94 13.66 1.76
N LEU A 140 12.71 13.62 2.25
CA LEU A 140 11.83 12.45 2.22
C LEU A 140 10.58 12.81 1.43
N THR A 141 10.24 11.98 0.46
CA THR A 141 8.93 11.98 -0.19
C THR A 141 8.27 10.63 -0.01
N LEU A 142 7.03 10.61 0.46
CA LEU A 142 6.15 9.44 0.50
C LEU A 142 4.99 9.69 -0.46
N SER A 143 4.65 8.72 -1.31
CA SER A 143 3.59 8.91 -2.30
C SER A 143 2.70 7.69 -2.49
N SER A 144 1.49 7.97 -2.99
CA SER A 144 0.63 6.96 -3.60
C SER A 144 1.26 6.37 -4.87
N LEU A 145 0.67 5.28 -5.35
CA LEU A 145 1.12 4.56 -6.54
C LEU A 145 0.16 4.76 -7.72
N THR A 146 0.69 4.59 -8.92
CA THR A 146 -0.08 4.49 -10.17
C THR A 146 0.07 3.12 -10.81
N ALA A 147 -0.69 2.85 -11.86
CA ALA A 147 -0.52 1.62 -12.66
C ALA A 147 0.91 1.47 -13.22
N LYS A 148 1.65 2.57 -13.45
CA LYS A 148 3.04 2.49 -13.94
C LYS A 148 4.00 1.98 -12.87
N ASP A 149 3.76 2.30 -11.60
CA ASP A 149 4.53 1.77 -10.49
C ASP A 149 4.29 0.25 -10.36
N TRP A 150 3.04 -0.18 -10.51
CA TRP A 150 2.64 -1.59 -10.42
C TRP A 150 3.07 -2.46 -11.61
N PHE A 151 2.81 -2.00 -12.83
CA PHE A 151 2.89 -2.79 -14.07
C PHE A 151 3.99 -2.33 -15.04
N GLY A 152 4.76 -1.31 -14.65
CA GLY A 152 5.80 -0.70 -15.48
C GLY A 152 5.25 0.23 -16.57
N ASP A 153 6.14 0.89 -17.31
CA ASP A 153 5.77 1.89 -18.33
C ASP A 153 4.89 1.33 -19.46
N ASN A 154 5.02 0.03 -19.75
CA ASN A 154 4.23 -0.65 -20.77
C ASN A 154 2.86 -1.15 -20.26
N LEU A 155 2.58 -1.00 -18.97
CA LEU A 155 1.36 -1.47 -18.31
C LEU A 155 1.13 -2.99 -18.52
N ASP A 156 2.17 -3.80 -18.36
CA ASP A 156 2.04 -5.26 -18.52
C ASP A 156 1.33 -5.86 -17.31
N THR A 157 0.02 -6.09 -17.45
CA THR A 157 -0.83 -6.68 -16.42
C THR A 157 -0.76 -8.20 -16.37
N SER A 158 0.14 -8.85 -17.11
CA SER A 158 0.21 -10.31 -17.15
C SER A 158 0.72 -10.87 -15.82
N TYR A 159 0.06 -11.93 -15.32
CA TYR A 159 0.61 -12.69 -14.20
C TYR A 159 1.91 -13.41 -14.62
N GLY A 160 2.95 -13.29 -13.80
CA GLY A 160 4.32 -13.75 -14.07
C GLY A 160 5.24 -12.72 -14.74
N ALA A 161 4.77 -11.50 -15.03
CA ALA A 161 5.62 -10.42 -15.50
C ALA A 161 6.57 -9.93 -14.38
N ASP A 162 7.77 -9.47 -14.77
CA ASP A 162 8.77 -8.95 -13.84
C ASP A 162 8.43 -7.50 -13.45
N ASN A 163 7.46 -7.35 -12.54
CA ASN A 163 6.97 -6.06 -12.06
C ASN A 163 6.56 -6.12 -10.57
N LEU A 164 6.23 -4.95 -10.02
CA LEU A 164 5.84 -4.81 -8.62
C LEU A 164 4.54 -5.55 -8.33
N ALA A 165 3.54 -5.49 -9.22
CA ALA A 165 2.25 -6.15 -9.02
C ALA A 165 2.39 -7.65 -8.76
N ASN A 166 3.18 -8.34 -9.60
CA ASN A 166 3.44 -9.77 -9.42
C ASN A 166 4.25 -10.06 -8.15
N THR A 167 5.28 -9.25 -7.89
CA THR A 167 6.15 -9.42 -6.71
C THR A 167 5.35 -9.26 -5.41
N TRP A 168 4.57 -8.18 -5.29
CA TRP A 168 3.75 -7.90 -4.12
C TRP A 168 2.64 -8.93 -3.95
N PHE A 169 1.93 -9.27 -5.04
CA PHE A 169 0.79 -10.19 -4.95
C PHE A 169 1.23 -11.61 -4.55
N ASP A 170 2.37 -12.08 -5.05
CA ASP A 170 2.94 -13.34 -4.59
C ASP A 170 3.32 -13.29 -3.10
N GLN A 171 3.86 -12.18 -2.61
CA GLN A 171 4.15 -12.01 -1.18
C GLN A 171 2.87 -11.96 -0.34
N PHE A 172 1.83 -11.28 -0.81
CA PHE A 172 0.50 -11.24 -0.19
C PHE A 172 -0.08 -12.65 -0.05
N LEU A 173 -0.08 -13.44 -1.14
CA LEU A 173 -0.52 -14.83 -1.10
C LEU A 173 0.33 -15.69 -0.17
N ASN A 174 1.65 -15.52 -0.19
CA ASN A 174 2.55 -16.28 0.69
C ASN A 174 2.30 -15.96 2.17
N ALA A 175 2.08 -14.68 2.50
CA ALA A 175 1.71 -14.22 3.84
C ALA A 175 0.35 -14.77 4.27
N ALA A 176 -0.60 -14.89 3.35
CA ALA A 176 -1.88 -15.55 3.57
C ALA A 176 -1.78 -17.09 3.65
N GLY A 177 -0.58 -17.66 3.63
CA GLY A 177 -0.35 -19.10 3.72
C GLY A 177 -0.57 -19.86 2.41
N GLN A 178 -0.80 -19.17 1.28
CA GLN A 178 -1.14 -19.76 -0.02
C GLN A 178 0.09 -20.17 -0.85
N ASN A 179 1.20 -20.51 -0.18
CA ASN A 179 2.48 -20.87 -0.82
C ASN A 179 2.38 -22.09 -1.75
N GLN A 180 1.44 -23.00 -1.48
CA GLN A 180 1.23 -24.24 -2.24
C GLN A 180 0.15 -24.10 -3.33
N LEU A 181 -0.40 -22.90 -3.53
CA LEU A 181 -1.41 -22.66 -4.54
C LEU A 181 -0.81 -22.89 -5.93
N GLY A 182 -1.46 -23.72 -6.75
CA GLY A 182 -1.01 -24.02 -8.11
C GLY A 182 -1.01 -22.77 -9.00
N LEU A 183 -0.15 -22.76 -10.03
CA LEU A 183 0.07 -21.59 -10.89
C LEU A 183 -1.22 -21.01 -11.47
N THR A 184 -2.12 -21.87 -11.97
CA THR A 184 -3.43 -21.45 -12.50
C THR A 184 -4.27 -20.73 -11.44
N ASN A 185 -4.33 -21.26 -10.23
CA ASN A 185 -5.12 -20.65 -9.16
C ASN A 185 -4.50 -19.32 -8.68
N LYS A 186 -3.16 -19.18 -8.68
CA LYS A 186 -2.51 -17.90 -8.40
C LYS A 186 -2.82 -16.87 -9.48
N GLN A 187 -2.80 -17.28 -10.74
CA GLN A 187 -3.16 -16.45 -11.87
C GLN A 187 -4.63 -15.99 -11.79
N ASP A 188 -5.56 -16.90 -11.49
CA ASP A 188 -6.98 -16.58 -11.33
C ASP A 188 -7.20 -15.61 -10.16
N ALA A 189 -6.49 -15.82 -9.04
CA ALA A 189 -6.53 -14.91 -7.89
C ALA A 189 -5.98 -13.52 -8.25
N PHE A 190 -4.86 -13.45 -8.97
CA PHE A 190 -4.25 -12.19 -9.42
C PHE A 190 -5.21 -11.40 -10.31
N TYR A 191 -5.83 -12.06 -11.30
CA TYR A 191 -6.77 -11.39 -12.20
C TYR A 191 -8.10 -11.05 -11.53
N SER A 192 -8.52 -11.83 -10.53
CA SER A 192 -9.65 -11.45 -9.67
C SER A 192 -9.33 -10.17 -8.91
N PHE A 193 -8.15 -10.09 -8.29
CA PHE A 193 -7.66 -8.91 -7.57
C PHE A 193 -7.51 -7.69 -8.49
N LEU A 194 -6.98 -7.87 -9.70
CA LEU A 194 -6.88 -6.80 -10.69
C LEU A 194 -8.26 -6.30 -11.15
N GLY A 195 -9.18 -7.23 -11.43
CA GLY A 195 -10.52 -6.93 -11.95
C GLY A 195 -11.43 -6.22 -10.95
N MET A 196 -11.18 -6.39 -9.65
CA MET A 196 -11.89 -5.70 -8.56
C MET A 196 -11.17 -4.41 -8.08
N ASN A 197 -10.23 -3.91 -8.88
CA ASN A 197 -9.42 -2.72 -8.59
C ASN A 197 -8.53 -2.85 -7.35
N GLY A 198 -8.10 -4.06 -7.00
CA GLY A 198 -7.30 -4.33 -5.81
C GLY A 198 -6.00 -3.53 -5.79
N PHE A 199 -5.31 -3.39 -6.93
CA PHE A 199 -4.08 -2.59 -7.00
C PHE A 199 -4.32 -1.09 -6.83
N GLN A 200 -5.45 -0.57 -7.33
CA GLN A 200 -5.86 0.82 -7.11
C GLN A 200 -6.07 1.07 -5.61
N ARG A 201 -6.87 0.24 -4.96
CA ARG A 201 -7.15 0.31 -3.51
C ARG A 201 -5.88 0.21 -2.67
N THR A 202 -5.00 -0.74 -2.99
CA THR A 202 -3.70 -0.90 -2.30
C THR A 202 -2.72 0.26 -2.56
N SER A 203 -3.01 1.19 -3.47
CA SER A 203 -2.16 2.36 -3.75
C SER A 203 -2.45 3.55 -2.86
N ASP A 204 -3.47 3.47 -2.01
CA ASP A 204 -3.93 4.54 -1.14
C ASP A 204 -3.34 4.44 0.26
N ALA A 205 -2.01 4.56 0.37
CA ALA A 205 -1.36 4.40 1.66
C ALA A 205 -1.80 5.43 2.71
N ASN A 206 -2.20 4.93 3.87
CA ASN A 206 -2.47 5.72 5.06
C ASN A 206 -1.20 5.91 5.91
N ILE A 207 -0.54 7.07 5.81
CA ILE A 207 0.72 7.35 6.52
C ILE A 207 0.43 7.85 7.94
N SER A 208 0.83 7.08 8.95
CA SER A 208 0.60 7.37 10.36
C SER A 208 1.73 8.13 11.03
N TYR A 209 2.98 7.84 10.69
CA TYR A 209 4.14 8.57 11.22
C TYR A 209 5.38 8.30 10.38
N VAL A 210 6.37 9.18 10.55
CA VAL A 210 7.72 9.00 10.03
C VAL A 210 8.75 9.39 11.10
N ASP A 211 9.64 8.45 11.42
CA ASP A 211 10.67 8.64 12.45
C ASP A 211 12.05 8.22 11.93
N LEU A 212 13.10 8.82 12.48
CA LEU A 212 14.44 8.21 12.48
C LEU A 212 14.72 7.56 13.82
N VAL A 213 15.15 6.30 13.78
CA VAL A 213 15.58 5.57 14.99
C VAL A 213 17.05 5.16 14.92
N GLY A 214 17.70 5.14 16.07
CA GLY A 214 19.05 4.60 16.21
C GLY A 214 20.08 5.33 15.34
N LYS A 215 20.63 4.66 14.33
CA LYS A 215 21.72 5.19 13.49
C LYS A 215 21.26 5.99 12.27
N GLY A 216 19.96 6.21 12.09
CA GLY A 216 19.41 6.87 10.90
C GLY A 216 18.48 5.99 10.06
N ASP A 217 18.05 4.84 10.59
CA ASP A 217 17.06 4.01 9.91
C ASP A 217 15.71 4.73 9.89
N LEU A 218 15.14 4.88 8.69
CA LEU A 218 13.82 5.46 8.47
C LEU A 218 12.76 4.45 8.91
N LYS A 219 11.84 4.89 9.75
CA LYS A 219 10.61 4.17 10.08
C LYS A 219 9.43 4.87 9.44
N ILE A 220 8.64 4.10 8.73
CA ILE A 220 7.36 4.54 8.17
C ILE A 220 6.27 3.74 8.86
N GLY A 221 5.36 4.42 9.54
CA GLY A 221 4.14 3.85 10.07
C GLY A 221 3.04 3.93 9.04
N LEU A 222 2.44 2.78 8.70
CA LEU A 222 1.24 2.72 7.89
C LEU A 222 0.06 2.30 8.77
N ALA A 223 -1.05 3.03 8.68
CA ALA A 223 -2.33 2.56 9.17
C ALA A 223 -2.93 1.57 8.15
N GLY A 224 -3.58 0.53 8.64
CA GLY A 224 -4.30 -0.42 7.81
C GLY A 224 -5.28 -1.24 8.66
N HIS A 225 -5.75 -2.37 8.14
CA HIS A 225 -6.66 -3.25 8.88
C HIS A 225 -5.89 -4.26 9.71
N PHE A 226 -6.21 -4.40 10.99
CA PHE A 226 -5.66 -5.48 11.82
C PHE A 226 -6.28 -6.85 11.49
N ASP A 227 -7.50 -6.86 10.94
CA ASP A 227 -8.12 -8.02 10.27
C ASP A 227 -8.71 -7.59 8.92
N LEU A 228 -7.91 -7.74 7.86
CA LEU A 228 -8.32 -7.43 6.49
C LEU A 228 -9.41 -8.38 6.00
N LYS A 229 -9.41 -9.64 6.46
CA LYS A 229 -10.42 -10.61 6.02
C LYS A 229 -11.80 -10.22 6.54
N GLU A 230 -11.88 -9.77 7.78
CA GLU A 230 -13.12 -9.25 8.35
C GLU A 230 -13.64 -8.08 7.50
N PHE A 231 -12.79 -7.09 7.23
CA PHE A 231 -13.13 -5.93 6.40
C PHE A 231 -13.64 -6.33 5.00
N TYR A 232 -12.90 -7.18 4.29
CA TYR A 232 -13.30 -7.65 2.95
C TYR A 232 -14.55 -8.52 2.94
N SER A 233 -14.88 -9.19 4.05
CA SER A 233 -16.07 -10.07 4.12
C SER A 233 -17.39 -9.30 4.05
N GLU A 234 -17.36 -7.97 4.15
CA GLU A 234 -18.55 -7.11 4.14
C GLU A 234 -19.07 -6.81 2.75
N SER A 235 -18.22 -6.93 1.73
CA SER A 235 -18.61 -6.69 0.36
C SER A 235 -18.42 -7.95 -0.49
N PRO A 236 -19.46 -8.40 -1.21
CA PRO A 236 -19.39 -9.59 -2.05
C PRO A 236 -18.38 -9.45 -3.20
N GLU A 237 -17.94 -8.23 -3.52
CA GLU A 237 -16.90 -7.99 -4.52
C GLU A 237 -15.56 -8.64 -4.14
N PHE A 238 -15.27 -8.78 -2.84
CA PHE A 238 -14.02 -9.37 -2.36
C PHE A 238 -14.11 -10.88 -2.09
N ALA A 239 -15.23 -11.54 -2.36
CA ALA A 239 -15.47 -12.93 -1.95
C ALA A 239 -14.40 -13.92 -2.43
N SER A 240 -13.85 -13.73 -3.64
CA SER A 240 -12.77 -14.56 -4.18
C SER A 240 -11.46 -14.40 -3.42
N ILE A 241 -11.16 -13.19 -2.94
CA ILE A 241 -9.96 -12.89 -2.16
C ILE A 241 -10.15 -13.34 -0.72
N VAL A 242 -11.31 -13.07 -0.10
CA VAL A 242 -11.65 -13.51 1.26
C VAL A 242 -11.46 -15.01 1.45
N ALA A 243 -11.79 -15.82 0.43
CA ALA A 243 -11.61 -17.27 0.45
C ALA A 243 -10.13 -17.71 0.56
N LEU A 244 -9.19 -16.83 0.21
CA LEU A 244 -7.74 -17.08 0.26
C LEU A 244 -7.10 -16.58 1.56
N LEU A 245 -7.81 -15.77 2.35
CA LEU A 245 -7.25 -15.16 3.56
C LEU A 245 -7.54 -16.03 4.80
N PRO A 246 -6.54 -16.25 5.67
CA PRO A 246 -6.80 -16.78 7.01
C PRO A 246 -7.53 -15.74 7.88
N ASP A 247 -8.19 -16.19 8.95
CA ASP A 247 -8.80 -15.27 9.93
C ASP A 247 -7.70 -14.45 10.62
N GLY A 248 -7.95 -13.16 10.87
CA GLY A 248 -6.94 -12.25 11.40
C GLY A 248 -5.82 -11.90 10.42
N PHE A 249 -6.02 -12.08 9.11
CA PHE A 249 -5.01 -11.72 8.12
C PHE A 249 -4.76 -10.22 8.11
N GLN A 250 -3.49 -9.84 8.22
CA GLN A 250 -3.03 -8.46 8.30
C GLN A 250 -2.40 -8.02 6.98
N ALA A 251 -2.79 -6.86 6.47
CA ALA A 251 -2.03 -6.14 5.46
C ALA A 251 -2.19 -4.63 5.58
N SER A 252 -1.12 -3.90 5.28
CA SER A 252 -1.18 -2.49 4.92
C SER A 252 -1.39 -2.31 3.42
N GLU A 253 -1.72 -1.08 3.02
CA GLU A 253 -1.46 -0.60 1.65
C GLU A 253 0.05 -0.47 1.38
N VAL A 254 0.39 -0.10 0.15
CA VAL A 254 1.76 0.13 -0.30
C VAL A 254 2.02 1.61 -0.45
N VAL A 255 3.11 2.10 0.17
CA VAL A 255 3.64 3.44 -0.06
C VAL A 255 4.89 3.36 -0.92
N LYS A 256 5.04 4.31 -1.84
CA LYS A 256 6.31 4.57 -2.52
C LYS A 256 7.08 5.60 -1.72
N TYR A 257 8.37 5.38 -1.47
CA TYR A 257 9.21 6.37 -0.81
C TYR A 257 10.39 6.75 -1.70
N GLU A 258 10.78 8.02 -1.60
CA GLU A 258 12.07 8.52 -2.06
C GLU A 258 12.78 9.16 -0.87
N TYR A 259 13.91 8.59 -0.47
CA TYR A 259 14.72 9.10 0.63
C TYR A 259 16.18 9.10 0.24
N ASP A 260 16.83 10.27 0.27
CA ASP A 260 18.23 10.44 -0.15
C ASP A 260 18.51 9.94 -1.59
N GLY A 261 17.53 10.11 -2.49
CA GLY A 261 17.59 9.66 -3.88
C GLY A 261 17.39 8.15 -4.09
N ALA A 262 17.19 7.36 -3.03
CA ALA A 262 16.78 5.98 -3.13
C ALA A 262 15.24 5.90 -3.22
N ILE A 263 14.75 5.25 -4.28
CA ILE A 263 13.31 5.03 -4.50
C ILE A 263 13.00 3.55 -4.32
N ASP A 264 12.09 3.23 -3.42
CA ASP A 264 11.54 1.88 -3.25
C ASP A 264 10.11 1.94 -2.67
N TYR A 265 9.59 0.79 -2.25
CA TYR A 265 8.23 0.63 -1.76
C TYR A 265 8.22 -0.04 -0.40
N ALA A 266 7.28 0.37 0.45
CA ALA A 266 7.13 -0.13 1.81
C ALA A 266 5.69 -0.59 2.06
N PHE A 267 5.56 -1.75 2.73
CA PHE A 267 4.30 -2.34 3.19
C PHE A 267 4.56 -3.43 4.23
N GLY A 268 3.52 -3.92 4.89
CA GLY A 268 3.62 -5.03 5.85
C GLY A 268 2.42 -5.96 5.83
N PHE A 269 2.67 -7.21 6.24
CA PHE A 269 1.63 -8.23 6.50
C PHE A 269 1.62 -8.67 7.98
N THR A 270 2.21 -7.83 8.84
CA THR A 270 2.27 -8.03 10.28
C THR A 270 2.23 -6.66 10.94
N ALA A 271 1.28 -6.49 11.84
CA ALA A 271 1.00 -5.26 12.56
C ALA A 271 0.94 -5.49 14.06
N THR A 272 1.04 -4.40 14.81
CA THR A 272 0.46 -4.31 16.15
C THR A 272 -0.93 -3.68 16.06
N GLU A 273 -1.78 -3.90 17.07
CA GLU A 273 -2.98 -3.07 17.20
C GLU A 273 -2.54 -1.61 17.32
N SER A 274 -3.22 -0.72 16.59
CA SER A 274 -2.97 0.72 16.69
C SER A 274 -3.59 1.31 17.96
N GLY A 275 -4.64 0.68 18.49
CA GLY A 275 -5.51 1.28 19.52
C GLY A 275 -6.47 2.32 18.96
N LEU A 276 -6.50 2.55 17.64
CA LEU A 276 -7.34 3.52 16.97
C LEU A 276 -8.36 2.82 16.07
N VAL A 277 -9.52 3.45 15.89
CA VAL A 277 -10.51 3.08 14.89
C VAL A 277 -11.08 4.32 14.19
N ALA A 278 -11.28 4.28 12.88
CA ALA A 278 -11.87 5.41 12.16
C ALA A 278 -13.35 5.60 12.56
N LEU A 279 -13.76 6.84 12.86
CA LEU A 279 -15.12 7.14 13.33
C LEU A 279 -16.20 7.05 12.26
N ASP A 280 -15.83 7.16 10.99
CA ASP A 280 -16.72 7.15 9.85
C ASP A 280 -17.18 5.73 9.46
N ASP A 281 -16.29 4.73 9.57
CA ASP A 281 -16.60 3.33 9.24
C ASP A 281 -16.54 2.34 10.42
N GLY A 282 -15.88 2.72 11.51
CA GLY A 282 -15.71 1.89 12.71
C GLY A 282 -14.77 0.69 12.55
N LYS A 283 -13.91 0.64 11.51
CA LYS A 283 -13.12 -0.56 11.13
C LYS A 283 -11.73 -0.25 10.56
N SER A 284 -11.55 0.93 9.99
CA SER A 284 -10.26 1.36 9.44
C SER A 284 -9.28 1.81 10.52
N HIS A 285 -8.00 1.86 10.15
CA HIS A 285 -6.87 2.32 10.98
C HIS A 285 -6.59 1.50 12.24
N THR A 286 -7.06 0.25 12.31
CA THR A 286 -6.93 -0.65 13.46
C THR A 286 -5.57 -1.32 13.59
N GLY A 287 -4.80 -1.41 12.50
CA GLY A 287 -3.45 -1.97 12.47
C GLY A 287 -2.37 -0.90 12.28
N ASN A 288 -1.30 -0.98 13.06
CA ASN A 288 -0.07 -0.21 12.89
C ASN A 288 1.03 -1.09 12.27
N TYR A 289 1.47 -0.72 11.06
CA TYR A 289 2.51 -1.40 10.30
C TYR A 289 3.78 -0.55 10.30
N GLU A 290 4.71 -0.82 11.21
CA GLU A 290 6.02 -0.16 11.22
C GLU A 290 6.97 -0.84 10.23
N VAL A 291 7.30 -0.15 9.15
CA VAL A 291 8.26 -0.61 8.15
C VAL A 291 9.60 0.08 8.38
N SER A 292 10.68 -0.69 8.29
CA SER A 292 12.04 -0.18 8.46
C SER A 292 12.72 -0.08 7.10
N VAL A 293 13.11 1.13 6.74
CA VAL A 293 13.91 1.44 5.56
C VAL A 293 15.34 1.70 6.03
N PRO A 294 16.31 0.84 5.64
CA PRO A 294 17.71 1.09 5.95
C PRO A 294 18.13 2.43 5.35
N GLU A 295 18.95 3.19 6.07
CA GLU A 295 19.58 4.37 5.46
C GLU A 295 20.36 3.92 4.20
N PRO A 296 20.18 4.56 3.04
CA PRO A 296 20.96 4.22 1.85
C PRO A 296 22.45 4.39 2.15
N SER A 297 23.23 3.36 1.83
CA SER A 297 24.68 3.37 2.08
C SER A 297 25.33 4.48 1.24
N SER A 298 25.95 5.45 1.93
CA SER A 298 26.82 6.47 1.37
C SER A 298 28.10 5.91 0.72
#